data_AF-A0A972WLF5-F1
#
_entry.id   AF-A0A972WLF5-F1
#
_cell.length_a   1.000
_cell.length_b   1.000
_cell.length_c   1.000
_cell.angle_alpha   90.00
_cell.angle_beta   90.00
_cell.angle_gamma   90.00
#
_symmetry.space_group_name_H-M   'P 1'
#
loop_
_entity.id
_entity.type
_entity.pdbx_description
1 polymer ?
#
loop_
_entity_poly.entity_id
_entity_poly.type
_entity_poly.pdbx_seq_one_letter_code
_entity_poly.pdbx_strand_id
1 'polypeptide(L)'
;MVEWINRLPLRRLTGYIFGGLAAGYVLVAGLGYWFAQPPAVIAGLGLLLIGMAWMGFDFLLRRRLHDRKSFPARPEFYDFGLLNQPMHLGELAGRRLKELEFVVFDTETTGLKPSGGDEIVSIAGVRIRDGIMETGNAFSRLVNPGFSIPKSSIRFHGITDQMVEGEDAISQVLPLFHEFVGDAILIAHNAAFDMKFLKLKEQASGVVFDQIVLDSLLLSVFLDHDSHNHTLDAIAERLGVTVEGRHTALGDALVTAAVFQRMLDRLEARGITTVRQAIDASNGVAHIRRMQEQF
;
A
#
# COMPACT_ATOMS: atom_id res chain seq x y z
N MET A 1 -22.04 -8.09 -4.77
CA MET A 1 -21.39 -8.13 -3.43
C MET A 1 -21.74 -9.37 -2.59
N VAL A 2 -22.41 -10.40 -3.14
CA VAL A 2 -22.93 -11.55 -2.34
C VAL A 2 -22.33 -12.91 -2.75
N GLU A 3 -21.57 -13.03 -3.84
CA GLU A 3 -21.01 -14.33 -4.28
C GLU A 3 -19.62 -14.68 -3.72
N TRP A 4 -18.90 -13.74 -3.11
CA TRP A 4 -17.55 -13.98 -2.60
C TRP A 4 -17.52 -14.64 -1.20
N ILE A 5 -18.59 -14.49 -0.41
CA ILE A 5 -18.66 -14.97 0.99
C ILE A 5 -18.77 -16.51 1.08
N ASN A 6 -19.15 -17.20 0.00
CA ASN A 6 -19.43 -18.64 0.03
C ASN A 6 -18.21 -19.55 -0.24
N ARG A 7 -16.99 -19.01 -0.40
CA ARG A 7 -15.78 -19.82 -0.73
C ARG A 7 -14.74 -19.92 0.38
N LEU A 8 -15.03 -19.47 1.59
CA LEU A 8 -14.22 -19.78 2.78
C LEU A 8 -14.75 -21.04 3.46
N PRO A 9 -13.92 -21.86 4.12
CA PRO A 9 -14.36 -23.05 4.84
C PRO A 9 -15.04 -22.65 6.18
N LEU A 10 -16.08 -21.82 6.11
CA LEU A 10 -16.83 -21.31 7.25
C LEU A 10 -17.43 -22.43 8.11
N ARG A 11 -17.81 -23.57 7.49
CA ARG A 11 -18.41 -24.71 8.22
C ARG A 11 -17.48 -25.35 9.25
N ARG A 12 -16.16 -25.31 9.07
CA ARG A 12 -15.21 -25.80 10.08
C ARG A 12 -14.92 -24.74 11.15
N LEU A 13 -14.87 -23.47 10.76
CA LEU A 13 -14.60 -22.35 11.68
C LEU A 13 -15.75 -22.12 12.68
N THR A 14 -17.00 -22.21 12.24
CA THR A 14 -18.17 -22.12 13.12
C THR A 14 -18.17 -23.23 14.15
N GLY A 15 -17.75 -24.46 13.78
CA GLY A 15 -17.67 -25.59 14.70
C GLY A 15 -16.69 -25.38 15.86
N TYR A 16 -15.52 -24.79 15.61
CA TYR A 16 -14.54 -24.52 16.67
C TYR A 16 -14.97 -23.40 17.62
N ILE A 17 -15.61 -22.35 17.09
CA ILE A 17 -16.12 -21.23 17.89
C ILE A 17 -17.28 -21.71 18.78
N PHE A 18 -18.27 -22.40 18.23
CA PHE A 18 -19.38 -22.94 19.02
C PHE A 18 -18.92 -24.01 20.02
N GLY A 19 -17.97 -24.88 19.64
CA GLY A 19 -17.41 -25.90 20.54
C GLY A 19 -16.62 -25.31 21.71
N GLY A 20 -15.81 -24.27 21.47
CA GLY A 20 -15.03 -23.59 22.51
C GLY A 20 -15.91 -22.79 23.49
N LEU A 21 -16.93 -22.10 22.98
CA LEU A 21 -17.89 -21.35 23.80
C LEU A 21 -18.73 -22.29 24.69
N ALA A 22 -19.16 -23.45 24.16
CA ALA A 22 -19.89 -24.45 24.94
C ALA A 22 -19.03 -25.05 26.06
N ALA A 23 -17.77 -25.39 25.78
CA ALA A 23 -16.85 -25.93 26.79
C ALA A 23 -16.52 -24.90 27.90
N GLY A 24 -16.31 -23.63 27.53
CA GLY A 24 -16.06 -22.55 28.48
C GLY A 24 -17.26 -22.28 29.40
N TYR A 25 -18.48 -22.30 28.85
CA TYR A 25 -19.70 -22.11 29.64
C TYR A 25 -19.92 -23.25 30.65
N VAL A 26 -19.68 -24.51 30.25
CA VAL A 26 -19.81 -25.67 31.15
C VAL A 26 -18.82 -25.61 32.32
N LEU A 27 -17.58 -25.15 32.09
CA LEU A 27 -16.58 -24.95 33.14
C LEU A 27 -16.98 -23.86 34.14
N VAL A 28 -17.45 -22.71 33.66
CA VAL A 28 -17.86 -21.58 34.50
C VAL A 28 -19.14 -21.91 35.30
N ALA A 29 -20.10 -22.59 34.68
CA ALA A 29 -21.31 -23.04 35.35
C ALA A 29 -21.02 -24.12 36.40
N GLY A 30 -20.12 -25.06 36.11
CA GLY A 30 -19.69 -26.10 37.05
C GLY A 30 -18.95 -25.54 38.26
N LEU A 31 -18.05 -24.56 38.06
CA LEU A 31 -17.36 -23.85 39.14
C LEU A 31 -18.32 -22.98 39.95
N GLY A 32 -19.23 -22.25 39.29
CA GLY A 32 -20.24 -21.42 39.95
C GLY A 32 -21.18 -22.23 40.86
N TYR A 33 -21.50 -23.47 40.46
CA TYR A 33 -22.30 -24.40 41.27
C TYR A 33 -21.54 -24.88 42.53
N TRP A 34 -20.23 -25.15 42.43
CA TRP A 34 -19.40 -25.56 43.56
C TRP A 34 -19.12 -24.44 44.58
N PHE A 35 -19.14 -23.17 44.14
CA PHE A 35 -18.87 -22.00 44.99
C PHE A 35 -20.11 -21.15 45.33
N ALA A 36 -21.32 -21.68 45.07
CA ALA A 36 -22.62 -21.06 45.38
C ALA A 36 -22.75 -19.58 44.95
N GLN A 37 -22.20 -19.22 43.79
CA GLN A 37 -22.23 -17.84 43.31
C GLN A 37 -23.61 -17.47 42.74
N PRO A 38 -24.06 -16.21 42.86
CA PRO A 38 -25.34 -15.79 42.29
C PRO A 38 -25.33 -15.95 40.76
N PRO A 39 -26.47 -16.32 40.13
CA PRO A 39 -26.56 -16.55 38.68
C PRO A 39 -26.04 -15.38 37.83
N ALA A 40 -26.24 -14.14 38.30
CA ALA A 40 -25.77 -12.94 37.61
C ALA A 40 -24.23 -12.84 37.54
N VAL A 41 -23.52 -13.33 38.57
CA VAL A 41 -22.05 -13.33 38.62
C VAL A 41 -21.48 -14.37 37.64
N ILE A 42 -22.11 -15.55 37.59
CA ILE A 42 -21.75 -16.64 36.65
C ILE A 42 -21.94 -16.17 35.20
N ALA A 43 -23.06 -15.49 34.91
CA ALA A 43 -23.33 -14.93 33.58
C ALA A 43 -22.33 -13.84 33.18
N GLY A 44 -21.98 -12.93 34.11
CA GLY A 44 -20.99 -11.88 33.88
C GLY A 44 -19.59 -12.43 33.58
N LEU A 45 -19.12 -13.42 34.34
CA LEU A 45 -17.84 -14.09 34.10
C LEU A 45 -17.82 -14.87 32.78
N GLY A 46 -18.95 -15.50 32.43
CA GLY A 46 -19.13 -16.17 31.14
C GLY A 46 -18.97 -15.20 29.97
N LEU A 47 -19.66 -14.06 29.98
CA LEU A 47 -19.55 -13.04 28.94
C LEU A 47 -18.12 -12.48 28.81
N LEU A 48 -17.43 -12.29 29.93
CA LEU A 48 -16.06 -11.77 29.96
C LEU A 48 -15.06 -12.77 29.34
N LEU A 49 -15.22 -14.07 29.62
CA LEU A 49 -14.42 -15.14 28.99
C LEU A 49 -14.69 -15.27 27.50
N ILE A 50 -15.94 -15.12 27.07
CA ILE A 50 -16.33 -15.09 25.64
C ILE A 50 -15.66 -13.91 24.94
N GLY A 51 -15.69 -12.72 25.55
CA GLY A 51 -15.02 -11.52 25.03
C GLY A 51 -13.51 -11.71 24.90
N MET A 52 -12.85 -12.25 25.93
CA MET A 52 -11.40 -12.54 25.90
C MET A 52 -11.05 -13.61 24.86
N ALA A 53 -11.86 -14.65 24.71
CA ALA A 53 -11.67 -15.68 23.69
C ALA A 53 -11.86 -15.12 22.28
N TRP A 54 -12.83 -14.23 22.07
CA TRP A 54 -13.04 -13.56 20.78
C TRP A 54 -11.90 -12.60 20.44
N MET A 55 -11.40 -11.81 21.41
CA MET A 55 -10.21 -10.97 21.22
C MET A 55 -8.95 -11.79 20.96
N GLY A 56 -8.74 -12.89 21.69
CA GLY A 56 -7.61 -13.79 21.47
C GLY A 56 -7.67 -14.50 20.11
N PHE A 57 -8.88 -14.88 19.67
CA PHE A 57 -9.11 -15.46 18.36
C PHE A 57 -8.94 -14.44 17.23
N ASP A 58 -9.48 -13.22 17.35
CA ASP A 58 -9.27 -12.12 16.40
C ASP A 58 -7.78 -11.77 16.30
N PHE A 59 -7.08 -11.70 17.43
CA PHE A 59 -5.62 -11.52 17.48
C PHE A 59 -4.86 -12.66 16.78
N LEU A 60 -5.21 -13.92 17.06
CA LEU A 60 -4.62 -15.09 16.41
C LEU A 60 -4.94 -15.14 14.91
N LEU A 61 -6.15 -14.77 14.50
CA LEU A 61 -6.59 -14.75 13.11
C LEU A 61 -5.86 -13.64 12.35
N ARG A 62 -5.79 -12.42 12.90
CA ARG A 62 -4.99 -11.30 12.36
C ARG A 62 -3.52 -11.69 12.23
N ARG A 63 -2.95 -12.35 13.26
CA ARG A 63 -1.57 -12.83 13.23
C ARG A 63 -1.34 -13.91 12.17
N ARG A 64 -2.30 -14.82 11.96
CA ARG A 64 -2.24 -15.86 10.91
C ARG A 64 -2.40 -15.29 9.50
N LEU A 65 -3.19 -14.22 9.35
CA LEU A 65 -3.31 -13.50 8.09
C LEU A 65 -2.05 -12.65 7.80
N HIS A 66 -1.36 -12.18 8.84
CA HIS A 66 -0.06 -11.51 8.75
C HIS A 66 1.12 -12.46 8.49
N ASP A 67 0.95 -13.78 8.65
CA ASP A 67 2.01 -14.78 8.43
C ASP A 67 2.18 -15.16 6.94
N ARG A 68 2.04 -14.17 6.05
CA ARG A 68 2.62 -14.27 4.70
C ARG A 68 4.11 -14.04 4.87
N LYS A 69 4.93 -14.99 4.43
CA LYS A 69 6.40 -14.89 4.36
C LYS A 69 6.80 -13.44 4.04
N SER A 70 7.49 -12.76 4.94
CA SER A 70 8.02 -11.44 4.66
C SER A 70 9.03 -11.59 3.51
N PHE A 71 8.62 -11.15 2.33
CA PHE A 71 9.53 -11.07 1.22
C PHE A 71 10.54 -9.95 1.50
N PRO A 72 11.81 -10.09 1.06
CA PRO A 72 12.73 -8.97 1.15
C PRO A 72 12.13 -7.79 0.37
N ALA A 73 12.33 -6.58 0.90
CA ALA A 73 11.87 -5.38 0.23
C ALA A 73 12.47 -5.27 -1.18
N ARG A 74 11.73 -4.62 -2.09
CA ARG A 74 12.25 -4.23 -3.40
C ARG A 74 13.52 -3.37 -3.16
N PRO A 75 14.61 -3.58 -3.91
CA PRO A 75 15.75 -2.68 -3.86
C PRO A 75 15.31 -1.23 -4.08
N GLU A 76 15.99 -0.29 -3.43
CA GLU A 76 15.79 1.13 -3.69
C GLU A 76 16.31 1.46 -5.09
N PHE A 77 15.56 2.28 -5.85
CA PHE A 77 15.90 2.67 -7.20
C PHE A 77 16.14 4.17 -7.22
N TYR A 78 17.29 4.58 -7.74
CA TYR A 78 17.65 5.99 -7.85
C TYR A 78 17.72 6.40 -9.31
N ASP A 79 16.62 6.96 -9.82
CA ASP A 79 16.63 7.70 -11.08
C ASP A 79 16.62 9.20 -10.76
N PHE A 80 17.81 9.80 -10.78
CA PHE A 80 17.97 11.24 -10.55
C PHE A 80 17.35 12.11 -11.64
N GLY A 81 16.84 11.52 -12.73
CA GLY A 81 15.98 12.21 -13.69
C GLY A 81 14.70 12.74 -13.06
N LEU A 82 14.20 12.12 -11.98
CA LEU A 82 13.08 12.65 -11.19
C LEU A 82 13.38 13.97 -10.46
N LEU A 83 14.65 14.36 -10.33
CA LEU A 83 15.02 15.66 -9.76
C LEU A 83 14.64 16.82 -10.69
N ASN A 84 14.55 16.55 -12.00
CA ASN A 84 14.16 17.51 -13.01
C ASN A 84 12.63 17.54 -13.13
N GLN A 85 11.99 18.09 -12.11
CA GLN A 85 10.54 18.25 -12.07
C GLN A 85 10.06 19.18 -13.21
N PRO A 86 8.87 18.92 -13.77
CA PRO A 86 8.34 19.69 -14.90
C PRO A 86 8.14 21.19 -14.56
N MET A 87 8.35 22.06 -15.56
CA MET A 87 8.33 23.54 -15.43
C MET A 87 6.99 24.14 -15.00
N HIS A 88 5.88 23.40 -15.05
CA HIS A 88 4.54 23.84 -14.59
C HIS A 88 4.40 24.00 -13.08
N LEU A 89 5.50 23.80 -12.36
CA LEU A 89 5.64 24.08 -10.96
C LEU A 89 5.14 25.49 -10.54
N GLY A 90 5.13 26.48 -11.42
CA GLY A 90 4.81 27.88 -11.08
C GLY A 90 3.49 28.06 -10.32
N GLU A 91 2.39 27.51 -10.80
CA GLU A 91 1.05 27.72 -10.20
C GLU A 91 0.82 26.87 -8.95
N LEU A 92 1.42 25.68 -8.88
CA LEU A 92 1.25 24.75 -7.77
C LEU A 92 2.30 24.90 -6.66
N ALA A 93 3.45 25.53 -6.95
CA ALA A 93 4.60 25.59 -6.05
C ALA A 93 4.25 26.12 -4.66
N GLY A 94 3.47 27.21 -4.60
CA GLY A 94 3.08 27.87 -3.36
C GLY A 94 1.80 27.33 -2.73
N ARG A 95 1.08 26.42 -3.39
CA ARG A 95 -0.15 25.84 -2.85
C ARG A 95 0.16 24.91 -1.69
N ARG A 96 -0.73 24.89 -0.70
CA ARG A 96 -0.57 24.03 0.48
C ARG A 96 -0.80 22.57 0.09
N LEU A 97 0.03 21.67 0.61
CA LEU A 97 -0.05 20.23 0.32
C LEU A 97 -1.45 19.67 0.59
N LYS A 98 -2.10 20.08 1.68
CA LYS A 98 -3.42 19.59 2.07
C LYS A 98 -4.58 20.11 1.19
N GLU A 99 -4.35 21.05 0.29
CA GLU A 99 -5.36 21.63 -0.61
C GLU A 99 -5.23 21.11 -2.05
N LEU A 100 -4.39 20.09 -2.26
CA LEU A 100 -4.03 19.57 -3.56
C LEU A 100 -4.63 18.19 -3.82
N GLU A 101 -4.64 17.86 -5.10
CA GLU A 101 -4.98 16.53 -5.57
C GLU A 101 -3.72 15.71 -5.77
N PHE A 102 -3.77 14.48 -5.28
CA PHE A 102 -2.72 13.49 -5.47
C PHE A 102 -3.31 12.23 -6.05
N VAL A 103 -2.57 11.59 -6.94
CA VAL A 103 -2.78 10.19 -7.30
C VAL A 103 -1.61 9.38 -6.78
N VAL A 104 -1.90 8.55 -5.78
CA VAL A 104 -0.95 7.62 -5.20
C VAL A 104 -1.06 6.31 -5.96
N PHE A 105 0.04 5.82 -6.51
CA PHE A 105 0.02 4.66 -7.39
C PHE A 105 1.18 3.69 -7.12
N ASP A 106 1.00 2.47 -7.59
CA ASP A 106 2.00 1.40 -7.53
C ASP A 106 1.86 0.49 -8.77
N THR A 107 2.98 -0.13 -9.16
CA THR A 107 3.02 -1.14 -10.21
C THR A 107 3.59 -2.47 -9.71
N GLU A 108 3.02 -3.54 -10.24
CA GLU A 108 3.61 -4.88 -10.20
C GLU A 108 4.17 -5.22 -11.59
N THR A 109 5.34 -5.85 -11.61
CA THR A 109 6.14 -5.99 -12.83
C THR A 109 6.70 -7.41 -12.99
N THR A 110 7.05 -7.79 -14.21
CA THR A 110 7.67 -9.10 -14.50
C THR A 110 9.07 -9.26 -13.89
N GLY A 111 9.69 -8.15 -13.51
CA GLY A 111 11.02 -8.09 -12.91
C GLY A 111 11.43 -6.65 -12.55
N LEU A 112 12.72 -6.45 -12.36
CA LEU A 112 13.29 -5.23 -11.76
C LEU A 112 14.09 -4.37 -12.75
N LYS A 113 14.11 -4.72 -14.04
CA LYS A 113 14.91 -4.07 -15.08
C LYS A 113 14.02 -3.52 -16.19
N PRO A 114 13.38 -2.34 -16.00
CA PRO A 114 12.54 -1.72 -17.02
C PRO A 114 13.24 -1.58 -18.38
N SER A 115 14.47 -1.05 -18.41
CA SER A 115 15.27 -0.94 -19.65
C SER A 115 15.78 -2.28 -20.20
N GLY A 116 15.68 -3.35 -19.40
CA GLY A 116 16.06 -4.71 -19.77
C GLY A 116 14.94 -5.54 -20.37
N GLY A 117 13.75 -4.95 -20.58
CA GLY A 117 12.59 -5.62 -21.17
C GLY A 117 11.60 -6.21 -20.16
N ASP A 118 11.76 -5.94 -18.86
CA ASP A 118 10.68 -6.21 -17.91
C ASP A 118 9.46 -5.34 -18.21
N GLU A 119 8.26 -5.86 -17.95
CA GLU A 119 6.97 -5.22 -18.25
C GLU A 119 6.11 -5.04 -16.99
N ILE A 120 5.15 -4.12 -17.07
CA ILE A 120 4.08 -3.96 -16.07
C ILE A 120 3.07 -5.10 -16.26
N VAL A 121 2.67 -5.74 -15.15
CA VAL A 121 1.60 -6.76 -15.10
C VAL A 121 0.39 -6.32 -14.28
N SER A 122 0.52 -5.26 -13.49
CA SER A 122 -0.60 -4.60 -12.83
C SER A 122 -0.25 -3.15 -12.52
N ILE A 123 -1.23 -2.26 -12.61
CA ILE A 123 -1.11 -0.86 -12.20
C ILE A 123 -2.38 -0.44 -11.47
N ALA A 124 -2.21 0.27 -10.36
CA ALA A 124 -3.32 0.80 -9.60
C ALA A 124 -3.02 2.20 -9.05
N GLY A 125 -4.06 3.01 -8.88
CA GLY A 125 -3.97 4.36 -8.35
C GLY A 125 -5.16 4.72 -7.48
N VAL A 126 -4.92 5.46 -6.41
CA VAL A 126 -5.95 5.99 -5.50
C VAL A 126 -5.80 7.49 -5.38
N ARG A 127 -6.94 8.20 -5.33
CA ARG A 127 -6.94 9.65 -5.25
C ARG A 127 -6.94 10.12 -3.80
N ILE A 128 -6.18 11.17 -3.52
CA ILE A 128 -6.33 11.99 -2.33
C ILE A 128 -6.70 13.40 -2.80
N ARG A 129 -7.77 13.96 -2.26
CA ARG A 129 -8.25 15.32 -2.55
C ARG A 129 -8.52 16.02 -1.23
N ASP A 130 -8.00 17.23 -1.07
CA ASP A 130 -8.15 18.02 0.16
C ASP A 130 -7.73 17.25 1.43
N GLY A 131 -6.67 16.44 1.30
CA GLY A 131 -6.16 15.58 2.37
C GLY A 131 -7.00 14.32 2.66
N ILE A 132 -8.09 14.08 1.93
CA ILE A 132 -9.00 12.95 2.11
C ILE A 132 -8.79 11.91 1.00
N MET A 133 -8.59 10.65 1.36
CA MET A 133 -8.45 9.55 0.41
C MET A 133 -9.83 9.09 -0.12
N GLU A 134 -9.98 9.03 -1.44
CA GLU A 134 -11.18 8.58 -2.14
C GLU A 134 -11.06 7.09 -2.50
N THR A 135 -11.49 6.19 -1.61
CA THR A 135 -11.37 4.75 -1.83
C THR A 135 -12.37 4.17 -2.83
N GLY A 136 -13.49 4.86 -3.07
CA GLY A 136 -14.58 4.38 -3.94
C GLY A 136 -14.29 4.46 -5.44
N ASN A 137 -13.30 5.25 -5.86
CA ASN A 137 -12.99 5.54 -7.26
C ASN A 137 -11.54 5.15 -7.63
N ALA A 138 -11.00 4.09 -7.03
CA ALA A 138 -9.66 3.63 -7.33
C ALA A 138 -9.53 3.13 -8.78
N PHE A 139 -8.42 3.44 -9.43
CA PHE A 139 -8.00 2.80 -10.68
C PHE A 139 -7.25 1.51 -10.35
N SER A 140 -7.57 0.40 -11.03
CA SER A 140 -6.84 -0.85 -10.91
C SER A 140 -7.03 -1.69 -12.17
N ARG A 141 -5.94 -2.13 -12.79
CA ARG A 141 -5.94 -2.98 -13.98
C ARG A 141 -4.82 -4.01 -13.89
N LEU A 142 -5.15 -5.24 -14.26
CA LEU A 142 -4.16 -6.22 -14.71
C LEU A 142 -3.74 -5.87 -16.13
N VAL A 143 -2.53 -6.26 -16.49
CA VAL A 143 -1.93 -5.94 -17.79
C VAL A 143 -1.31 -7.20 -18.36
N ASN A 144 -1.60 -7.47 -19.62
CA ASN A 144 -0.95 -8.56 -20.35
C ASN A 144 0.42 -8.10 -20.87
N PRO A 145 1.54 -8.66 -20.38
CA PRO A 145 2.88 -8.26 -20.81
C PRO A 145 3.24 -8.81 -22.21
N GLY A 146 2.40 -9.66 -22.81
CA GLY A 146 2.63 -10.26 -24.12
C GLY A 146 3.60 -11.44 -24.12
N PHE A 147 4.06 -11.89 -22.95
CA PHE A 147 4.92 -13.06 -22.76
C PHE A 147 4.70 -13.71 -21.38
N SER A 148 5.30 -14.89 -21.16
CA SER A 148 5.13 -15.61 -19.89
C SER A 148 5.76 -14.89 -18.70
N ILE A 149 5.00 -14.69 -17.64
CA ILE A 149 5.45 -14.01 -16.42
C ILE A 149 6.48 -14.88 -15.68
N PRO A 150 7.69 -14.36 -15.37
CA PRO A 150 8.69 -15.13 -14.64
C PRO A 150 8.22 -15.60 -13.26
N LYS A 151 8.44 -16.88 -12.91
CA LYS A 151 8.09 -17.41 -11.57
C LYS A 151 8.74 -16.63 -10.42
N SER A 152 9.87 -15.97 -10.68
CA SER A 152 10.59 -15.12 -9.73
C SER A 152 9.81 -13.86 -9.35
N SER A 153 8.96 -13.31 -10.23
CA SER A 153 8.09 -12.16 -9.93
C SER A 153 6.74 -12.64 -9.38
N ILE A 154 6.14 -13.68 -9.97
CA ILE A 154 4.87 -14.28 -9.50
C ILE A 154 4.89 -14.59 -8.00
N ARG A 155 6.01 -15.07 -7.46
CA ARG A 155 6.13 -15.37 -6.02
C ARG A 155 5.88 -14.17 -5.09
N PHE A 156 6.05 -12.93 -5.58
CA PHE A 156 5.84 -11.71 -4.80
C PHE A 156 4.39 -11.23 -4.94
N HIS A 157 3.92 -10.97 -6.16
CA HIS A 157 2.62 -10.35 -6.41
C HIS A 157 1.48 -11.34 -6.69
N GLY A 158 1.80 -12.60 -6.97
CA GLY A 158 0.83 -13.68 -7.18
C GLY A 158 0.08 -13.66 -8.52
N ILE A 159 0.38 -12.70 -9.40
CA ILE A 159 -0.26 -12.57 -10.73
C ILE A 159 0.32 -13.64 -11.66
N THR A 160 -0.54 -14.48 -12.22
CA THR A 160 -0.14 -15.58 -13.12
C THR A 160 -0.52 -15.30 -14.56
N ASP A 161 0.04 -16.05 -15.50
CA ASP A 161 -0.31 -15.95 -16.93
C ASP A 161 -1.82 -16.08 -17.18
N GLN A 162 -2.51 -16.95 -16.43
CA GLN A 162 -3.96 -17.13 -16.56
C GLN A 162 -4.77 -15.92 -16.08
N MET A 163 -4.24 -15.12 -15.15
CA MET A 163 -4.93 -13.94 -14.65
C MET A 163 -4.86 -12.77 -15.63
N VAL A 164 -3.83 -12.72 -16.47
CA VAL A 164 -3.62 -11.66 -17.47
C VAL A 164 -4.03 -12.10 -18.89
N GLU A 165 -4.52 -13.33 -19.03
CA GLU A 165 -4.99 -13.84 -20.31
C GLU A 165 -6.25 -13.07 -20.76
N GLY A 166 -6.14 -12.40 -21.91
CA GLY A 166 -7.21 -11.57 -22.45
C GLY A 166 -7.30 -10.16 -21.85
N GLU A 167 -6.47 -9.82 -20.86
CA GLU A 167 -6.31 -8.44 -20.40
C GLU A 167 -5.60 -7.58 -21.45
N ASP A 168 -5.82 -6.27 -21.39
CA ASP A 168 -5.23 -5.30 -22.31
C ASP A 168 -3.71 -5.19 -22.14
N ALA A 169 -3.01 -4.83 -23.21
CA ALA A 169 -1.59 -4.52 -23.15
C ALA A 169 -1.35 -3.15 -22.50
N ILE A 170 -0.13 -2.91 -21.99
CA ILE A 170 0.21 -1.66 -21.30
C ILE A 170 -0.03 -0.42 -22.18
N SER A 171 0.13 -0.52 -23.50
CA SER A 171 -0.11 0.59 -24.43
C SER A 171 -1.58 1.04 -24.49
N GLN A 172 -2.51 0.17 -24.09
CA GLN A 172 -3.95 0.47 -24.01
C GLN A 172 -4.37 0.88 -22.60
N VAL A 173 -3.73 0.32 -21.56
CA VAL A 173 -4.03 0.62 -20.16
C VAL A 173 -3.43 1.97 -19.73
N LEU A 174 -2.23 2.30 -20.20
CA LEU A 174 -1.51 3.49 -19.76
C LEU A 174 -2.22 4.81 -20.12
N PRO A 175 -2.87 4.97 -21.28
CA PRO A 175 -3.71 6.15 -21.56
C PRO A 175 -4.88 6.31 -20.59
N LEU A 176 -5.53 5.21 -20.19
CA LEU A 176 -6.62 5.24 -19.21
C LEU A 176 -6.11 5.62 -17.82
N PHE A 177 -4.93 5.13 -17.44
CA PHE A 177 -4.28 5.55 -16.20
C PHE A 177 -3.88 7.02 -16.25
N HIS A 178 -3.35 7.50 -17.38
CA HIS A 178 -3.00 8.91 -17.57
C HIS A 178 -4.23 9.83 -17.47
N GLU A 179 -5.36 9.45 -18.09
CA GLU A 179 -6.64 10.16 -17.94
C GLU A 179 -7.11 10.17 -16.48
N PHE A 180 -6.99 9.03 -15.79
CA PHE A 180 -7.27 8.97 -14.37
C PHE A 180 -6.36 9.91 -13.57
N VAL A 181 -5.06 10.02 -13.89
CA VAL A 181 -4.15 10.93 -13.19
C VAL A 181 -4.54 12.40 -13.40
N GLY A 182 -4.79 12.80 -14.65
CA GLY A 182 -5.08 14.19 -15.00
C GLY A 182 -3.97 15.14 -14.55
N ASP A 183 -4.35 16.24 -13.88
CA ASP A 183 -3.41 17.26 -13.36
C ASP A 183 -2.93 16.98 -11.93
N ALA A 184 -3.26 15.81 -11.36
CA ALA A 184 -2.90 15.48 -9.99
C ALA A 184 -1.38 15.27 -9.83
N ILE A 185 -0.88 15.54 -8.62
CA ILE A 185 0.49 15.21 -8.26
C ILE A 185 0.61 13.70 -8.07
N LEU A 186 1.59 13.08 -8.71
CA LEU A 186 1.87 11.65 -8.57
C LEU A 186 2.65 11.36 -7.29
N ILE A 187 2.22 10.35 -6.55
CA ILE A 187 2.92 9.82 -5.39
C ILE A 187 3.17 8.33 -5.60
N ALA A 188 4.39 7.89 -5.36
CA ALA A 188 4.71 6.46 -5.26
C ALA A 188 5.74 6.24 -4.14
N HIS A 189 5.94 4.98 -3.76
CA HIS A 189 7.01 4.60 -2.84
C HIS A 189 8.20 4.09 -3.64
N ASN A 190 9.35 4.78 -3.56
CA ASN A 190 10.48 4.56 -4.45
C ASN A 190 10.11 4.88 -5.92
N ALA A 191 9.52 6.06 -6.10
CA ALA A 191 8.82 6.50 -7.31
C ALA A 191 9.66 6.42 -8.60
N ALA A 192 10.99 6.48 -8.48
CA ALA A 192 11.92 6.29 -9.60
C ALA A 192 11.68 4.99 -10.37
N PHE A 193 11.37 3.91 -9.65
CA PHE A 193 11.12 2.61 -10.25
C PHE A 193 9.87 2.64 -11.15
N ASP A 194 8.72 2.97 -10.56
CA ASP A 194 7.44 2.95 -11.26
C ASP A 194 7.41 3.97 -12.40
N MET A 195 7.92 5.18 -12.16
CA MET A 195 8.01 6.21 -13.19
C MET A 195 8.89 5.78 -14.36
N LYS A 196 9.96 5.01 -14.12
CA LYS A 196 10.80 4.50 -15.21
C LYS A 196 10.02 3.58 -16.16
N PHE A 197 9.16 2.72 -15.62
CA PHE A 197 8.28 1.91 -16.44
C PHE A 197 7.31 2.77 -17.25
N LEU A 198 6.62 3.73 -16.62
CA LEU A 198 5.68 4.61 -17.34
C LEU A 198 6.37 5.38 -18.47
N LYS A 199 7.53 5.98 -18.17
CA LYS A 199 8.34 6.78 -19.12
C LYS A 199 8.78 5.98 -20.35
N LEU A 200 9.18 4.72 -20.18
CA LEU A 200 9.57 3.87 -21.32
C LEU A 200 8.39 3.48 -22.21
N LYS A 201 7.14 3.66 -21.74
CA LYS A 201 5.92 3.32 -22.48
C LYS A 201 5.20 4.51 -23.08
N GLU A 202 5.63 5.74 -22.78
CA GLU A 202 5.04 6.99 -23.29
C GLU A 202 4.90 6.98 -24.82
N GLN A 203 5.98 6.72 -25.55
CA GLN A 203 5.97 6.73 -27.02
C GLN A 203 5.00 5.68 -27.60
N ALA A 204 4.98 4.47 -27.03
CA ALA A 204 4.14 3.37 -27.51
C ALA A 204 2.66 3.57 -27.16
N SER A 205 2.37 4.34 -26.10
CA SER A 205 1.02 4.56 -25.57
C SER A 205 0.43 5.90 -26.02
N GLY A 206 1.24 6.79 -26.61
CA GLY A 206 0.79 8.10 -27.08
C GLY A 206 0.50 9.10 -25.95
N VAL A 207 1.07 8.89 -24.76
CA VAL A 207 0.92 9.78 -23.59
C VAL A 207 2.26 10.29 -23.11
N VAL A 208 2.27 11.39 -22.36
CA VAL A 208 3.46 11.97 -21.74
C VAL A 208 3.12 12.30 -20.29
N PHE A 209 3.86 11.74 -19.34
CA PHE A 209 3.73 12.03 -17.92
C PHE A 209 4.57 13.24 -17.53
N ASP A 210 3.98 14.43 -17.54
CA ASP A 210 4.60 15.70 -17.12
C ASP A 210 4.05 16.22 -15.78
N GLN A 211 3.46 15.32 -14.99
CA GLN A 211 3.00 15.62 -13.64
C GLN A 211 4.19 15.79 -12.67
N ILE A 212 3.96 16.56 -11.61
CA ILE A 212 4.87 16.61 -10.46
C ILE A 212 4.86 15.24 -9.77
N VAL A 213 6.05 14.76 -9.36
CA VAL A 213 6.20 13.47 -8.66
C VAL A 213 6.82 13.71 -7.28
N LEU A 214 6.18 13.19 -6.22
CA LEU A 214 6.82 13.05 -4.91
C LEU A 214 7.05 11.58 -4.57
N ASP A 215 8.19 11.31 -3.94
CA ASP A 215 8.56 9.99 -3.49
C ASP A 215 8.37 9.87 -1.97
N SER A 216 7.45 8.99 -1.55
CA SER A 216 7.20 8.75 -0.12
C SER A 216 8.41 8.15 0.61
N LEU A 217 9.31 7.44 -0.10
CA LEU A 217 10.58 6.95 0.46
C LEU A 217 11.46 8.13 0.85
N LEU A 218 11.70 9.07 -0.07
CA LEU A 218 12.55 10.24 0.18
C LEU A 218 11.96 11.17 1.25
N LEU A 219 10.64 11.37 1.22
CA LEU A 219 9.94 12.12 2.28
C LEU A 219 10.07 11.42 3.64
N SER A 220 10.02 10.09 3.69
CA SER A 220 10.26 9.35 4.93
C SER A 220 11.67 9.54 5.45
N VAL A 221 12.69 9.49 4.58
CA VAL A 221 14.09 9.72 4.97
C VAL A 221 14.28 11.15 5.49
N PHE A 222 13.65 12.13 4.87
CA PHE A 222 13.65 13.50 5.38
C PHE A 222 12.99 13.60 6.77
N LEU A 223 11.81 12.99 6.94
CA LEU A 223 11.05 13.01 8.19
C LEU A 223 11.73 12.22 9.31
N ASP A 224 12.35 11.10 9.01
CA ASP A 224 12.88 10.13 9.98
C ASP A 224 14.34 9.78 9.66
N HIS A 225 15.18 10.81 9.45
CA HIS A 225 16.59 10.67 9.03
C HIS A 225 17.46 9.78 9.92
N ASP A 226 17.13 9.63 11.20
CA ASP A 226 17.83 8.74 12.13
C ASP A 226 17.49 7.25 11.92
N SER A 227 16.50 6.95 11.07
CA SER A 227 16.09 5.59 10.79
C SER A 227 16.88 4.96 9.66
N HIS A 228 17.22 3.69 9.83
CA HIS A 228 17.93 2.91 8.82
C HIS A 228 17.01 2.08 7.92
N ASN A 229 15.69 2.07 8.20
CA ASN A 229 14.73 1.26 7.45
C ASN A 229 13.54 2.12 7.01
N HIS A 230 13.43 2.32 5.70
CA HIS A 230 12.37 3.10 5.07
C HIS A 230 11.55 2.27 4.07
N THR A 231 11.49 0.95 4.25
CA THR A 231 10.52 0.14 3.48
C THR A 231 9.10 0.57 3.80
N LEU A 232 8.18 0.40 2.84
CA LEU A 232 6.76 0.73 3.05
C LEU A 232 6.20 0.12 4.34
N ASP A 233 6.55 -1.13 4.65
CA ASP A 233 6.10 -1.83 5.85
C ASP A 233 6.65 -1.17 7.13
N ALA A 234 7.94 -0.82 7.15
CA ALA A 234 8.57 -0.17 8.30
C ALA A 234 8.03 1.25 8.53
N ILE A 235 7.70 1.97 7.45
CA ILE A 235 7.08 3.28 7.55
C ILE A 235 5.63 3.16 8.04
N ALA A 236 4.86 2.23 7.48
CA ALA A 236 3.48 1.98 7.88
C ALA A 236 3.40 1.63 9.37
N GLU A 237 4.26 0.72 9.85
CA GLU A 237 4.36 0.36 11.26
C GLU A 237 4.64 1.58 12.14
N ARG A 238 5.66 2.38 11.78
CA ARG A 238 6.04 3.59 12.53
C ARG A 238 4.94 4.63 12.60
N LEU A 239 4.15 4.76 11.54
CA LEU A 239 3.06 5.74 11.45
C LEU A 239 1.71 5.18 11.95
N GLY A 240 1.68 3.93 12.43
CA GLY A 240 0.47 3.27 12.91
C GLY A 240 -0.57 3.04 11.80
N VAL A 241 -0.13 2.81 10.57
CA VAL A 241 -0.96 2.47 9.41
C VAL A 241 -1.12 0.96 9.33
N THR A 242 -2.36 0.50 9.19
CA THR A 242 -2.63 -0.93 8.99
C THR A 242 -2.31 -1.32 7.55
N VAL A 243 -1.53 -2.39 7.39
CA VAL A 243 -1.16 -2.94 6.07
C VAL A 243 -2.17 -4.00 5.67
N GLU A 244 -2.94 -3.74 4.61
CA GLU A 244 -3.89 -4.68 4.01
C GLU A 244 -3.63 -4.83 2.52
N GLY A 245 -3.83 -6.02 1.97
CA GLY A 245 -3.69 -6.25 0.52
C GLY A 245 -2.25 -6.14 -0.03
N ARG A 246 -1.23 -6.21 0.83
CA ARG A 246 0.19 -6.08 0.45
C ARG A 246 0.60 -7.00 -0.70
N HIS A 247 1.46 -6.49 -1.57
CA HIS A 247 1.94 -7.13 -2.81
C HIS A 247 0.84 -7.31 -3.84
N THR A 248 -0.07 -6.34 -3.86
CA THR A 248 -0.93 -6.06 -4.99
C THR A 248 -0.80 -4.58 -5.27
N ALA A 249 -0.79 -4.18 -6.54
CA ALA A 249 -0.68 -2.75 -6.90
C ALA A 249 -1.71 -1.89 -6.14
N LEU A 250 -2.96 -2.35 -6.01
CA LEU A 250 -4.00 -1.61 -5.30
C LEU A 250 -3.76 -1.55 -3.78
N GLY A 251 -3.41 -2.68 -3.15
CA GLY A 251 -3.11 -2.70 -1.72
C GLY A 251 -1.92 -1.82 -1.37
N ASP A 252 -0.88 -1.85 -2.20
CA ASP A 252 0.33 -1.06 -2.03
C ASP A 252 0.08 0.43 -2.24
N ALA A 253 -0.72 0.80 -3.24
CA ALA A 253 -1.18 2.18 -3.44
C ALA A 253 -2.02 2.69 -2.25
N LEU A 254 -2.92 1.86 -1.70
CA LEU A 254 -3.73 2.21 -0.52
C LEU A 254 -2.88 2.40 0.74
N VAL A 255 -1.92 1.50 0.99
CA VAL A 255 -1.00 1.63 2.13
C VAL A 255 -0.12 2.87 1.96
N THR A 256 0.41 3.10 0.77
CA THR A 256 1.20 4.31 0.45
C THR A 256 0.38 5.58 0.64
N ALA A 257 -0.90 5.57 0.26
CA ALA A 257 -1.79 6.72 0.43
C ALA A 257 -2.05 7.01 1.92
N ALA A 258 -2.34 5.99 2.71
CA ALA A 258 -2.52 6.13 4.15
C ALA A 258 -1.24 6.61 4.85
N VAL A 259 -0.07 6.09 4.45
CA VAL A 259 1.24 6.57 4.89
C VAL A 259 1.43 8.05 4.53
N PHE A 260 1.15 8.43 3.27
CA PHE A 260 1.32 9.80 2.81
C PHE A 260 0.41 10.77 3.55
N GLN A 261 -0.85 10.41 3.83
CA GLN A 261 -1.74 11.24 4.67
C GLN A 261 -1.14 11.51 6.06
N ARG A 262 -0.52 10.50 6.71
CA ARG A 262 0.19 10.70 7.98
C ARG A 262 1.45 11.55 7.82
N MET A 263 2.15 11.44 6.70
CA MET A 263 3.31 12.29 6.40
C MET A 263 2.93 13.76 6.22
N LEU A 264 1.75 14.07 5.64
CA LEU A 264 1.30 15.45 5.47
C LEU A 264 1.27 16.23 6.79
N ASP A 265 0.74 15.62 7.86
CA ASP A 265 0.73 16.22 9.19
C ASP A 265 2.14 16.44 9.76
N ARG A 266 3.04 15.47 9.54
CA ARG A 266 4.43 15.56 10.02
C ARG A 266 5.27 16.56 9.24
N LEU A 267 5.05 16.67 7.93
CA LEU A 267 5.66 17.68 7.06
C LEU A 267 5.24 19.08 7.51
N GLU A 268 3.94 19.29 7.74
CA GLU A 268 3.42 20.55 8.25
C GLU A 268 4.02 20.92 9.62
N ALA A 269 4.16 19.95 10.54
CA ALA A 269 4.82 20.16 11.83
C ALA A 269 6.31 20.54 11.71
N ARG A 270 6.95 20.25 10.57
CA ARG A 270 8.32 20.68 10.24
C ARG A 270 8.38 21.95 9.38
N GLY A 271 7.25 22.63 9.18
CA GLY A 271 7.16 23.85 8.36
C GLY A 271 7.13 23.59 6.85
N ILE A 272 7.07 22.33 6.42
CA ILE A 272 6.92 21.93 5.01
C ILE A 272 5.43 21.90 4.70
N THR A 273 4.92 23.02 4.20
CA THR A 273 3.47 23.21 3.96
C THR A 273 3.11 23.25 2.49
N THR A 274 4.08 23.51 1.61
CA THR A 274 3.86 23.68 0.17
C THR A 274 4.52 22.58 -0.66
N VAL A 275 4.05 22.42 -1.90
CA VAL A 275 4.64 21.45 -2.86
C VAL A 275 6.11 21.74 -3.11
N ARG A 276 6.48 23.03 -3.28
CA ARG A 276 7.87 23.41 -3.51
C ARG A 276 8.78 22.92 -2.39
N GLN A 277 8.38 23.17 -1.14
CA GLN A 277 9.15 22.75 0.03
C GLN A 277 9.25 21.21 0.13
N ALA A 278 8.19 20.48 -0.20
CA ALA A 278 8.23 19.02 -0.22
C ALA A 278 9.18 18.46 -1.30
N ILE A 279 9.19 19.08 -2.49
CA ILE A 279 10.13 18.73 -3.56
C ILE A 279 11.55 19.04 -3.13
N ASP A 280 11.81 20.23 -2.56
CA ASP A 280 13.14 20.62 -2.11
C ASP A 280 13.66 19.67 -1.02
N ALA A 281 12.80 19.26 -0.08
CA ALA A 281 13.12 18.28 0.94
C ALA A 281 13.51 16.92 0.34
N SER A 282 12.71 16.40 -0.60
CA SER A 282 13.00 15.14 -1.30
C SER A 282 14.29 15.22 -2.13
N ASN A 283 14.51 16.32 -2.85
CA ASN A 283 15.69 16.54 -3.67
C ASN A 283 16.97 16.62 -2.84
N GLY A 284 16.91 17.26 -1.66
CA GLY A 284 18.01 17.30 -0.70
C GLY A 284 18.44 15.90 -0.27
N VAL A 285 17.48 15.03 0.08
CA VAL A 285 17.76 13.62 0.43
C VAL A 285 18.35 12.86 -0.75
N ALA A 286 17.75 12.97 -1.94
CA ALA A 286 18.23 12.27 -3.13
C ALA A 286 19.66 12.68 -3.49
N HIS A 287 20.02 13.95 -3.33
CA HIS A 287 21.38 14.42 -3.54
C HIS A 287 22.37 13.79 -2.56
N ILE A 288 22.02 13.70 -1.27
CA ILE A 288 22.87 13.06 -0.26
C ILE A 288 23.09 11.58 -0.58
N ARG A 289 22.01 10.85 -0.93
CA ARG A 289 22.10 9.43 -1.28
C ARG A 289 22.95 9.22 -2.54
N ARG A 290 22.80 10.08 -3.55
CA ARG A 290 23.67 10.08 -4.75
C ARG A 290 25.16 10.17 -4.41
N MET A 291 25.51 11.06 -3.48
CA MET A 291 26.89 11.23 -3.07
C MET A 291 27.41 9.98 -2.35
N GLN A 292 26.59 9.35 -1.50
CA GLN A 292 26.95 8.14 -0.77
C GLN A 292 27.20 6.94 -1.69
N GLU A 293 26.49 6.82 -2.82
CA GLU A 293 26.70 5.75 -3.81
C GLU A 293 27.99 5.91 -4.64
N GLN A 294 28.60 7.10 -4.65
CA GLN A 294 29.83 7.38 -5.40
C GLN A 294 31.11 7.03 -4.62
N PHE A 295 30.98 6.61 -3.36
CA PHE A 295 32.08 6.20 -2.47
C PHE A 295 31.90 4.75 -2.03
#